data_AF-A0A7X7VG38-F1
#
_entry.id   AF-A0A7X7VG38-F1
#
_cell.length_a   1.000
_cell.length_b   1.000
_cell.length_c   1.000
_cell.angle_alpha   90.00
_cell.angle_beta   90.00
_cell.angle_gamma   90.00
#
_symmetry.space_group_name_H-M   'P 1'
#
loop_
_entity.id
_entity.type
_entity.pdbx_description
1 polymer ?
#
loop_
_entity_poly.entity_id
_entity_poly.type
_entity_poly.pdbx_seq_one_letter_code
_entity_poly.pdbx_strand_id
1 'polypeptide(L)'
;MAYTAPDARTFAKKRKSLAEKITAELTLIDSELDTLALGGLALPSGEIYVGDAGGTATAVTPSGDVTISNTGVTTIQAKAVEPSMIALTEAHILVGDGGAGADVALSGDVTIDKTGAVTIAAGAVEQSMIAANSLTGLVADSVSDANVIGGLPVIFRIAAPNDATNTDVVSTHKIKVIDFWFNNTGVAAHATGDKIQLFNGSNAITDNIAKTDTQYAQKRATTIDETRATISAGGTLRITTTKDTNCAADCYVLAVRVD
;
A
#
# COMPACT_ATOMS: atom_id res chain seq x y z
N MET A 1 -30.84 -61.73 37.62
CA MET A 1 -31.92 -62.34 36.79
C MET A 1 -32.06 -63.79 37.22
N ALA A 2 -33.21 -64.18 37.79
CA ALA A 2 -33.47 -65.57 38.19
C ALA A 2 -33.94 -66.36 36.97
N TYR A 3 -33.29 -67.50 36.68
CA TYR A 3 -33.69 -68.41 35.62
C TYR A 3 -34.91 -69.22 36.09
N THR A 4 -36.08 -68.95 35.52
CA THR A 4 -37.26 -69.81 35.70
C THR A 4 -37.21 -70.92 34.64
N ALA A 5 -37.04 -72.16 35.09
CA ALA A 5 -36.98 -73.31 34.19
C ALA A 5 -38.30 -73.46 33.40
N PRO A 6 -38.26 -73.73 32.08
CA PRO A 6 -39.46 -73.89 31.27
C PRO A 6 -40.30 -75.07 31.76
N ASP A 7 -41.62 -74.94 31.71
CA ASP A 7 -42.53 -76.03 32.09
C ASP A 7 -42.38 -77.26 31.17
N ALA A 8 -42.84 -78.42 31.65
CA ALA A 8 -42.74 -79.68 30.92
C ALA A 8 -43.45 -79.66 29.54
N ARG A 9 -44.46 -78.79 29.37
CA ARG A 9 -45.15 -78.58 28.09
C ARG A 9 -44.28 -77.84 27.07
N THR A 10 -43.43 -76.93 27.54
CA THR A 10 -42.44 -76.23 26.73
C THR A 10 -41.29 -77.16 26.34
N PHE A 11 -40.87 -78.07 27.22
CA PHE A 11 -39.90 -79.12 26.89
C PHE A 11 -40.44 -80.14 25.87
N ALA A 12 -41.73 -80.49 25.93
CA ALA A 12 -42.35 -81.45 25.01
C ALA A 12 -42.43 -80.95 23.55
N LYS A 13 -42.46 -79.63 23.31
CA LYS A 13 -42.42 -79.03 21.95
C LYS A 13 -41.06 -79.18 21.24
N LYS A 14 -40.02 -79.68 21.92
CA LYS A 14 -38.69 -79.96 21.33
C LYS A 14 -38.47 -81.42 20.85
N ARG A 15 -39.51 -82.25 20.77
CA ARG A 15 -39.43 -83.61 20.16
C ARG A 15 -39.51 -83.60 18.62
N LYS A 16 -38.90 -82.61 17.99
CA LYS A 16 -38.73 -82.56 16.53
C LYS A 16 -37.67 -83.59 16.09
N SER A 17 -37.79 -84.12 14.88
CA SER A 17 -36.74 -84.96 14.26
C SER A 17 -35.42 -84.20 14.21
N LEU A 18 -34.30 -84.93 14.08
CA LEU A 18 -32.98 -84.30 13.98
C LEU A 18 -32.93 -83.28 12.82
N ALA A 19 -33.55 -83.61 11.69
CA ALA A 19 -33.67 -82.72 10.54
C ALA A 19 -34.39 -81.41 10.90
N GLU A 20 -35.55 -81.49 11.55
CA GLU A 20 -36.33 -80.30 11.95
C GLU A 20 -35.64 -79.44 13.02
N LYS A 21 -34.79 -80.04 13.87
CA LYS A 21 -33.97 -79.30 14.84
C LYS A 21 -32.84 -78.53 14.15
N ILE A 22 -32.14 -79.20 13.23
CA ILE A 22 -31.07 -78.60 12.43
C ILE A 22 -31.63 -77.47 11.58
N THR A 23 -32.77 -77.68 10.91
CA THR A 23 -33.42 -76.63 10.12
C THR A 23 -33.79 -75.41 10.97
N ALA A 24 -34.33 -75.61 12.17
CA ALA A 24 -34.68 -74.50 13.04
C ALA A 24 -33.46 -73.70 13.54
N GLU A 25 -32.35 -74.36 13.85
CA GLU A 25 -31.10 -73.67 14.22
C GLU A 25 -30.46 -72.96 13.03
N LEU A 26 -30.44 -73.57 11.85
CA LEU A 26 -29.94 -72.92 10.64
C LEU A 26 -30.74 -71.66 10.30
N THR A 27 -32.07 -71.69 10.41
CA THR A 27 -32.91 -70.50 10.22
C THR A 27 -32.61 -69.40 11.24
N LEU A 28 -32.27 -69.77 12.49
CA LEU A 28 -31.87 -68.79 13.50
C LEU A 28 -30.50 -68.19 13.17
N ILE A 29 -29.54 -69.02 12.75
CA ILE A 29 -28.20 -68.58 12.31
C ILE A 29 -28.31 -67.66 11.09
N ASP A 30 -29.14 -68.00 10.10
CA ASP A 30 -29.38 -67.16 8.92
C ASP A 30 -29.98 -65.82 9.34
N SER A 31 -30.95 -65.82 10.26
CA SER A 31 -31.53 -64.59 10.79
C SER A 31 -30.53 -63.75 11.58
N GLU A 32 -29.67 -64.37 12.39
CA GLU A 32 -28.60 -63.67 13.13
C GLU A 32 -27.56 -63.11 12.16
N LEU A 33 -27.15 -63.89 11.15
CA LEU A 33 -26.21 -63.48 10.11
C LEU A 33 -26.76 -62.33 9.26
N ASP A 34 -28.03 -62.37 8.88
CA ASP A 34 -28.71 -61.28 8.17
C ASP A 34 -28.77 -60.01 9.03
N THR A 35 -28.98 -60.16 10.34
CA THR A 35 -28.97 -59.03 11.27
C THR A 35 -27.56 -58.46 11.44
N LEU A 36 -26.52 -59.29 11.45
CA LEU A 36 -25.12 -58.84 11.41
C LEU A 36 -24.75 -58.18 10.07
N ALA A 37 -25.22 -58.74 8.95
CA ALA A 37 -24.91 -58.30 7.60
C ALA A 37 -25.60 -56.98 7.22
N LEU A 38 -26.84 -56.75 7.67
CA LEU A 38 -27.57 -55.50 7.42
C LEU A 38 -27.46 -54.48 8.58
N GLY A 39 -27.40 -54.94 9.83
CA GLY A 39 -27.42 -54.06 11.01
C GLY A 39 -26.04 -53.59 11.48
N GLY A 40 -24.96 -54.27 11.09
CA GLY A 40 -23.61 -53.96 11.57
C GLY A 40 -22.87 -52.90 10.77
N LEU A 41 -23.26 -52.62 9.51
CA LEU A 41 -22.47 -51.81 8.58
C LEU A 41 -23.30 -50.94 7.60
N ALA A 42 -24.61 -50.81 7.78
CA ALA A 42 -25.42 -49.91 6.94
C ALA A 42 -25.06 -48.43 7.19
N LEU A 43 -24.27 -47.84 6.29
CA LEU A 43 -23.84 -46.44 6.35
C LEU A 43 -24.67 -45.58 5.39
N PRO A 44 -25.45 -44.61 5.90
CA PRO A 44 -26.19 -43.68 5.04
C PRO A 44 -25.27 -42.87 4.13
N SER A 45 -25.82 -42.46 2.98
CA SER A 45 -25.07 -41.73 1.95
C SER A 45 -24.49 -40.42 2.48
N GLY A 46 -23.15 -40.29 2.43
CA GLY A 46 -22.44 -39.08 2.87
C GLY A 46 -22.10 -39.05 4.36
N GLU A 47 -22.36 -40.13 5.10
CA GLU A 47 -21.96 -40.27 6.51
C GLU A 47 -20.67 -41.08 6.66
N ILE A 48 -20.03 -40.93 7.82
CA ILE A 48 -18.90 -41.74 8.26
C ILE A 48 -19.22 -42.35 9.62
N TYR A 49 -18.58 -43.48 9.96
CA TYR A 49 -18.65 -44.00 11.32
C TYR A 49 -17.69 -43.23 12.23
N VAL A 50 -18.22 -42.61 13.26
CA VAL A 50 -17.46 -42.00 14.37
C VAL A 50 -17.79 -42.72 15.67
N GLY A 51 -16.84 -42.77 16.61
CA GLY A 51 -17.12 -43.27 17.96
C GLY A 51 -17.99 -42.28 18.73
N ASP A 52 -19.09 -42.76 19.31
CA ASP A 52 -19.86 -42.00 20.28
C ASP A 52 -19.17 -41.95 21.66
N ALA A 53 -19.74 -41.22 22.61
CA ALA A 53 -19.19 -41.11 23.97
C ALA A 53 -19.12 -42.45 24.73
N GLY A 54 -19.87 -43.46 24.30
CA GLY A 54 -19.82 -44.83 24.81
C GLY A 54 -18.84 -45.74 24.09
N GLY A 55 -18.11 -45.24 23.07
CA GLY A 55 -17.19 -46.02 22.25
C GLY A 55 -17.86 -46.87 21.17
N THR A 56 -19.13 -46.62 20.85
CA THR A 56 -19.87 -47.34 19.79
C THR A 56 -19.77 -46.59 18.47
N ALA A 57 -19.55 -47.30 17.36
CA ALA A 57 -19.56 -46.70 16.04
C ALA A 57 -20.98 -46.22 15.66
N THR A 58 -21.10 -44.93 15.37
CA THR A 58 -22.35 -44.29 14.95
C THR A 58 -22.13 -43.57 13.62
N ALA A 59 -23.08 -43.68 12.70
CA ALA A 59 -23.04 -42.95 11.45
C ALA A 59 -23.31 -41.45 11.70
N VAL A 60 -22.40 -40.59 11.24
CA VAL A 60 -22.46 -39.14 11.42
C VAL A 60 -22.08 -38.45 10.12
N THR A 61 -22.85 -37.43 9.76
CA THR A 61 -22.49 -36.51 8.67
C THR A 61 -21.31 -35.62 9.13
N PRO A 62 -20.15 -35.64 8.44
CA PRO A 62 -19.07 -34.69 8.72
C PRO A 62 -19.55 -33.25 8.57
N SER A 63 -19.29 -32.43 9.58
CA SER A 63 -19.67 -31.02 9.63
C SER A 63 -18.59 -30.18 10.29
N GLY A 64 -18.68 -28.85 10.16
CA GLY A 64 -17.64 -27.92 10.60
C GLY A 64 -16.72 -27.54 9.45
N ASP A 65 -15.41 -27.74 9.59
CA ASP A 65 -14.43 -27.27 8.61
C ASP A 65 -14.34 -28.11 7.35
N VAL A 66 -14.72 -29.39 7.44
CA VAL A 66 -14.60 -30.36 6.36
C VAL A 66 -15.96 -30.98 6.06
N THR A 67 -16.27 -31.13 4.78
CA THR A 67 -17.42 -31.91 4.28
C THR A 67 -16.95 -33.07 3.43
N ILE A 68 -17.70 -34.16 3.42
CA ILE A 68 -17.50 -35.29 2.50
C ILE A 68 -18.75 -35.48 1.64
N SER A 69 -18.58 -35.62 0.33
CA SER A 69 -19.68 -36.01 -0.56
C SER A 69 -19.91 -37.52 -0.50
N ASN A 70 -21.11 -37.95 -0.92
CA ASN A 70 -21.39 -39.37 -1.13
C ASN A 70 -20.63 -40.00 -2.31
N THR A 71 -19.88 -39.19 -3.07
CA THR A 71 -18.92 -39.64 -4.09
C THR A 71 -17.49 -39.73 -3.56
N GLY A 72 -17.27 -39.47 -2.27
CA GLY A 72 -15.97 -39.55 -1.61
C GLY A 72 -15.09 -38.30 -1.73
N VAL A 73 -15.61 -37.18 -2.26
CA VAL A 73 -14.87 -35.91 -2.33
C VAL A 73 -14.84 -35.28 -0.95
N THR A 74 -13.65 -35.03 -0.42
CA THR A 74 -13.46 -34.34 0.86
C THR A 74 -13.04 -32.90 0.60
N THR A 75 -13.80 -31.94 1.10
CA THR A 75 -13.61 -30.51 0.83
C THR A 75 -13.44 -29.73 2.13
N ILE A 76 -12.44 -28.84 2.18
CA ILE A 76 -12.32 -27.82 3.22
C ILE A 76 -13.28 -26.68 2.86
N GLN A 77 -14.18 -26.34 3.78
CA GLN A 77 -15.18 -25.30 3.55
C GLN A 77 -14.54 -23.92 3.45
N ALA A 78 -15.26 -22.98 2.83
CA ALA A 78 -14.80 -21.60 2.77
C ALA A 78 -14.59 -21.03 4.18
N LYS A 79 -13.45 -20.35 4.39
CA LYS A 79 -13.04 -19.75 5.68
C LYS A 79 -12.79 -20.75 6.83
N ALA A 80 -12.64 -22.04 6.52
CA ALA A 80 -12.28 -23.06 7.51
C ALA A 80 -10.78 -23.07 7.86
N VAL A 81 -9.93 -22.42 7.06
CA VAL A 81 -8.48 -22.32 7.32
C VAL A 81 -8.20 -21.00 8.04
N GLU A 82 -7.72 -21.09 9.29
CA GLU A 82 -7.23 -19.92 10.03
C GLU A 82 -5.86 -19.47 9.49
N PRO A 83 -5.50 -18.18 9.59
CA PRO A 83 -4.17 -17.71 9.18
C PRO A 83 -3.02 -18.46 9.89
N SER A 84 -3.23 -18.91 11.14
CA SER A 84 -2.29 -19.72 11.92
C SER A 84 -2.00 -21.10 11.31
N MET A 85 -2.91 -21.61 10.48
CA MET A 85 -2.77 -22.88 9.77
C MET A 85 -1.99 -22.73 8.47
N ILE A 86 -1.71 -21.49 8.04
CA ILE A 86 -0.91 -21.17 6.86
C ILE A 86 0.48 -20.77 7.34
N ALA A 87 1.43 -21.68 7.24
CA ALA A 87 2.83 -21.36 7.49
C ALA A 87 3.37 -20.53 6.31
N LEU A 88 3.75 -19.28 6.58
CA LEU A 88 4.49 -18.42 5.66
C LEU A 88 5.93 -18.27 6.15
N THR A 89 6.86 -18.10 5.24
CA THR A 89 8.23 -17.71 5.59
C THR A 89 8.25 -16.26 6.07
N GLU A 90 9.23 -15.88 6.90
CA GLU A 90 9.39 -14.46 7.27
C GLU A 90 9.50 -13.57 6.03
N ALA A 91 8.81 -12.43 6.03
CA ALA A 91 8.74 -11.48 4.91
C ALA A 91 8.15 -12.05 3.60
N HIS A 92 7.32 -13.10 3.68
CA HIS A 92 6.58 -13.63 2.54
C HIS A 92 5.09 -13.28 2.62
N ILE A 93 4.43 -13.39 1.48
CA ILE A 93 2.99 -13.22 1.32
C ILE A 93 2.43 -14.42 0.55
N LEU A 94 1.13 -14.69 0.73
CA LEU A 94 0.42 -15.67 -0.08
C LEU A 94 -0.06 -15.01 -1.37
N VAL A 95 0.51 -15.41 -2.51
CA VAL A 95 0.18 -14.86 -3.84
C VAL A 95 -0.62 -15.89 -4.62
N GLY A 96 -1.76 -15.47 -5.20
CA GLY A 96 -2.49 -16.31 -6.13
C GLY A 96 -1.68 -16.51 -7.42
N ASP A 97 -1.30 -17.74 -7.73
CA ASP A 97 -0.46 -18.13 -8.86
C ASP A 97 -1.24 -18.80 -10.02
N GLY A 98 -2.57 -18.81 -9.93
CA GLY A 98 -3.45 -19.55 -10.84
C GLY A 98 -3.80 -20.97 -10.38
N GLY A 99 -3.29 -21.41 -9.21
CA GLY A 99 -3.63 -22.66 -8.53
C GLY A 99 -3.96 -22.46 -7.05
N ALA A 100 -3.41 -23.31 -6.19
CA ALA A 100 -3.41 -23.08 -4.74
C ALA A 100 -2.29 -22.07 -4.45
N GLY A 101 -2.63 -20.86 -4.01
CA GLY A 101 -1.68 -19.76 -3.86
C GLY A 101 -0.36 -20.15 -3.19
N ALA A 102 0.73 -19.49 -3.58
CA ALA A 102 2.09 -19.82 -3.18
C ALA A 102 2.61 -18.86 -2.10
N ASP A 103 3.46 -19.37 -1.20
CA ASP A 103 4.30 -18.58 -0.31
C ASP A 103 5.41 -17.93 -1.16
N VAL A 104 5.36 -16.60 -1.30
CA VAL A 104 6.29 -15.85 -2.16
C VAL A 104 6.92 -14.72 -1.39
N ALA A 105 8.25 -14.63 -1.48
CA ALA A 105 9.01 -13.49 -0.97
C ALA A 105 8.62 -12.22 -1.71
N LEU A 106 8.17 -11.18 -0.99
CA LEU A 106 7.96 -9.87 -1.60
C LEU A 106 9.34 -9.19 -1.78
N SER A 107 9.84 -9.22 -3.01
CA SER A 107 11.16 -8.71 -3.37
C SER A 107 11.16 -8.10 -4.79
N GLY A 108 12.18 -7.31 -5.10
CA GLY A 108 12.26 -6.51 -6.33
C GLY A 108 11.98 -5.05 -6.00
N ASP A 109 11.00 -4.45 -6.68
CA ASP A 109 10.67 -3.02 -6.54
C ASP A 109 10.07 -2.68 -5.17
N VAL A 110 9.34 -3.65 -4.59
CA VAL A 110 8.72 -3.55 -3.28
C VAL A 110 9.26 -4.68 -2.41
N THR A 111 9.58 -4.33 -1.16
CA THR A 111 10.01 -5.28 -0.13
C THR A 111 9.08 -5.21 1.07
N ILE A 112 8.96 -6.31 1.79
CA ILE A 112 8.33 -6.37 3.12
C ILE A 112 9.35 -6.88 4.13
N ASP A 113 9.30 -6.41 5.37
CA ASP A 113 10.09 -6.99 6.47
C ASP A 113 9.27 -7.98 7.31
N LYS A 114 9.94 -8.68 8.22
CA LYS A 114 9.30 -9.65 9.13
C LYS A 114 8.32 -9.01 10.13
N THR A 115 8.30 -7.68 10.24
CA THR A 115 7.34 -6.93 11.07
C THR A 115 6.15 -6.42 10.26
N GLY A 116 6.14 -6.67 8.95
CA GLY A 116 5.09 -6.24 8.02
C GLY A 116 5.32 -4.85 7.44
N ALA A 117 6.47 -4.21 7.65
CA ALA A 117 6.77 -2.92 7.04
C ALA A 117 7.02 -3.09 5.55
N VAL A 118 6.21 -2.42 4.72
CA VAL A 118 6.35 -2.42 3.26
C VAL A 118 7.12 -1.19 2.83
N THR A 119 8.19 -1.38 2.07
CA THR A 119 9.04 -0.31 1.54
C THR A 119 9.27 -0.43 0.05
N ILE A 120 9.55 0.68 -0.61
CA ILE A 120 10.05 0.69 -1.99
C ILE A 120 11.56 0.46 -1.92
N ALA A 121 12.08 -0.45 -2.73
CA ALA A 121 13.50 -0.78 -2.73
C ALA A 121 14.35 0.37 -3.26
N ALA A 122 15.60 0.43 -2.82
CA ALA A 122 16.56 1.42 -3.31
C ALA A 122 16.73 1.28 -4.84
N GLY A 123 16.53 2.38 -5.56
CA GLY A 123 16.64 2.41 -7.02
C GLY A 123 15.45 1.81 -7.78
N ALA A 124 14.39 1.36 -7.10
CA ALA A 124 13.20 0.83 -7.76
C ALA A 124 12.40 1.90 -8.53
N VAL A 125 12.49 3.17 -8.12
CA VAL A 125 11.85 4.28 -8.82
C VAL A 125 12.75 4.77 -9.96
N GLU A 126 12.36 4.46 -11.18
CA GLU A 126 13.03 4.94 -12.39
C GLU A 126 12.55 6.33 -12.80
N GLN A 127 13.36 7.04 -13.60
CA GLN A 127 13.00 8.37 -14.12
C GLN A 127 11.69 8.36 -14.94
N SER A 128 11.40 7.26 -15.64
CA SER A 128 10.18 7.07 -16.42
C SER A 128 8.91 7.02 -15.55
N MET A 129 9.04 6.62 -14.29
CA MET A 129 7.95 6.55 -13.31
C MET A 129 7.63 7.93 -12.69
N ILE A 130 8.57 8.87 -12.79
CA ILE A 130 8.40 10.24 -12.32
C ILE A 130 7.75 11.04 -13.45
N ALA A 131 6.44 11.28 -13.33
CA ALA A 131 5.71 12.06 -14.33
C ALA A 131 6.36 13.45 -14.55
N ALA A 132 6.33 13.94 -15.78
CA ALA A 132 6.85 15.28 -16.09
C ALA A 132 6.21 16.33 -15.18
N ASN A 133 7.02 17.27 -14.66
CA ASN A 133 6.60 18.32 -13.73
C ASN A 133 6.04 17.84 -12.38
N SER A 134 6.12 16.55 -12.04
CA SER A 134 5.71 16.05 -10.72
C SER A 134 6.65 16.51 -9.60
N LEU A 135 7.94 16.68 -9.92
CA LEU A 135 8.93 17.22 -9.01
C LEU A 135 8.82 18.75 -8.99
N THR A 136 7.94 19.25 -8.13
CA THR A 136 7.77 20.69 -7.88
C THR A 136 8.63 21.15 -6.69
N GLY A 137 8.73 22.46 -6.46
CA GLY A 137 9.39 22.99 -5.25
C GLY A 137 8.76 22.50 -3.93
N LEU A 138 7.58 21.87 -3.95
CA LEU A 138 6.99 21.20 -2.78
C LEU A 138 7.87 20.07 -2.26
N VAL A 139 8.57 19.37 -3.17
CA VAL A 139 9.44 18.24 -2.85
C VAL A 139 10.88 18.66 -2.55
N ALA A 140 11.17 19.98 -2.57
CA ALA A 140 12.45 20.50 -2.11
C ALA A 140 12.55 20.35 -0.59
N ASP A 141 13.59 19.63 -0.15
CA ASP A 141 13.93 19.50 1.26
C ASP A 141 14.36 20.86 1.84
N SER A 142 14.13 21.02 3.14
CA SER A 142 14.59 22.18 3.88
C SER A 142 16.12 22.17 3.98
N VAL A 143 16.74 23.29 3.65
CA VAL A 143 18.18 23.48 3.83
C VAL A 143 18.43 24.09 5.21
N SER A 144 18.93 23.28 6.14
CA SER A 144 19.45 23.75 7.43
C SER A 144 20.84 24.40 7.28
N ASP A 145 21.27 25.21 8.24
CA ASP A 145 22.56 25.90 8.18
C ASP A 145 23.77 24.96 8.09
N ALA A 146 23.69 23.76 8.69
CA ALA A 146 24.79 22.78 8.67
C ALA A 146 24.89 21.98 7.35
N ASN A 147 23.81 21.99 6.54
CA ASN A 147 23.64 21.39 5.22
C ASN A 147 24.72 20.38 4.76
N VAL A 148 24.62 19.11 5.19
CA VAL A 148 25.62 18.07 4.84
C VAL A 148 25.46 17.55 3.41
N ILE A 149 24.22 17.52 2.88
CA ILE A 149 23.90 16.86 1.61
C ILE A 149 23.61 17.87 0.47
N GLY A 150 23.24 19.12 0.79
CA GLY A 150 22.69 20.06 -0.18
C GLY A 150 21.15 20.01 -0.19
N GLY A 151 20.52 21.04 -0.73
CA GLY A 151 19.08 21.03 -1.04
C GLY A 151 18.82 21.42 -2.48
N LEU A 152 17.58 21.25 -2.92
CA LEU A 152 17.16 21.60 -4.28
C LEU A 152 16.92 23.13 -4.38
N PRO A 153 17.63 23.84 -5.26
CA PRO A 153 17.34 25.24 -5.52
C PRO A 153 16.04 25.38 -6.32
N VAL A 154 15.27 26.41 -6.01
CA VAL A 154 14.08 26.81 -6.75
C VAL A 154 14.35 28.12 -7.49
N ILE A 155 13.82 28.25 -8.71
CA ILE A 155 13.91 29.46 -9.51
C ILE A 155 12.50 30.02 -9.71
N PHE A 156 12.30 31.26 -9.28
CA PHE A 156 11.10 32.03 -9.61
C PHE A 156 11.40 32.89 -10.83
N ARG A 157 10.60 32.72 -11.89
CA ARG A 157 10.57 33.67 -13.01
C ARG A 157 9.46 34.68 -12.74
N ILE A 158 9.82 35.96 -12.65
CA ILE A 158 8.90 37.06 -12.38
C ILE A 158 9.10 38.12 -13.46
N ALA A 159 8.03 38.49 -14.16
CA ALA A 159 8.10 39.52 -15.19
C ALA A 159 8.24 40.90 -14.54
N ALA A 160 9.08 41.76 -15.12
CA ALA A 160 9.10 43.19 -14.87
C ALA A 160 8.36 43.88 -16.03
N PRO A 161 7.14 44.42 -15.82
CA PRO A 161 6.41 45.14 -16.85
C PRO A 161 6.99 46.55 -17.11
N ASN A 162 6.76 47.09 -18.32
CA ASN A 162 7.20 48.45 -18.69
C ASN A 162 6.25 49.56 -18.19
N ASP A 163 5.88 49.55 -16.91
CA ASP A 163 4.88 50.46 -16.36
C ASP A 163 5.20 51.00 -14.95
N ALA A 164 6.42 50.74 -14.44
CA ALA A 164 6.84 51.14 -13.09
C ALA A 164 5.96 50.53 -11.96
N THR A 165 5.29 49.41 -12.22
CA THR A 165 4.48 48.71 -11.21
C THR A 165 5.24 47.58 -10.53
N ASN A 166 4.69 47.13 -9.40
CA ASN A 166 5.19 45.97 -8.68
C ASN A 166 4.59 44.69 -9.27
N THR A 167 5.44 43.68 -9.48
CA THR A 167 4.98 42.33 -9.80
C THR A 167 5.32 41.39 -8.65
N ASP A 168 4.30 40.74 -8.12
CA ASP A 168 4.37 39.96 -6.90
C ASP A 168 4.18 38.47 -7.18
N VAL A 169 4.98 37.66 -6.51
CA VAL A 169 4.79 36.21 -6.37
C VAL A 169 4.74 35.88 -4.89
N VAL A 170 3.69 35.19 -4.46
CA VAL A 170 3.57 34.71 -3.09
C VAL A 170 4.27 33.36 -2.98
N SER A 171 5.29 33.28 -2.13
CA SER A 171 5.94 32.01 -1.81
C SER A 171 5.06 31.22 -0.85
N THR A 172 4.73 29.98 -1.19
CA THR A 172 3.97 29.09 -0.29
C THR A 172 4.83 28.53 0.84
N HIS A 173 6.15 28.55 0.68
CA HIS A 173 7.11 28.01 1.63
C HIS A 173 8.09 29.09 2.09
N LYS A 174 8.66 28.88 3.27
CA LYS A 174 9.75 29.74 3.73
C LYS A 174 11.00 29.46 2.88
N ILE A 175 11.56 30.52 2.32
CA ILE A 175 12.70 30.43 1.40
C ILE A 175 13.75 31.47 1.75
N LYS A 176 14.99 31.21 1.36
CA LYS A 176 16.08 32.17 1.40
C LYS A 176 16.56 32.46 -0.01
N VAL A 177 16.54 33.71 -0.43
CA VAL A 177 17.07 34.17 -1.71
C VAL A 177 18.59 34.09 -1.69
N ILE A 178 19.16 33.53 -2.75
CA ILE A 178 20.62 33.36 -2.93
C ILE A 178 21.13 34.31 -4.02
N ASP A 179 20.40 34.44 -5.11
CA ASP A 179 20.81 35.28 -6.24
C ASP A 179 19.58 35.89 -6.93
N PHE A 180 19.81 37.04 -7.56
CA PHE A 180 18.84 37.76 -8.36
C PHE A 180 19.50 38.31 -9.63
N TRP A 181 18.87 38.03 -10.77
CA TRP A 181 19.27 38.59 -12.05
C TRP A 181 18.07 38.84 -12.95
N PHE A 182 18.28 39.65 -13.97
CA PHE A 182 17.29 39.87 -15.01
C PHE A 182 17.93 39.99 -16.38
N ASN A 183 17.14 39.67 -17.40
CA ASN A 183 17.49 39.82 -18.80
C ASN A 183 16.65 40.95 -19.40
N ASN A 184 17.31 41.93 -20.03
CA ASN A 184 16.64 42.96 -20.80
C ASN A 184 15.78 42.37 -21.93
N THR A 185 14.62 42.95 -22.20
CA THR A 185 13.73 42.48 -23.27
C THR A 185 13.70 43.45 -24.46
N GLY A 186 13.88 42.91 -25.66
CA GLY A 186 13.19 43.36 -26.89
C GLY A 186 13.52 44.72 -27.51
N VAL A 187 14.14 45.67 -26.81
CA VAL A 187 14.46 47.00 -27.36
C VAL A 187 15.78 47.53 -26.78
N ALA A 188 16.61 48.16 -27.61
CA ALA A 188 17.90 48.71 -27.20
C ALA A 188 17.80 50.01 -26.37
N ALA A 189 16.62 50.66 -26.34
CA ALA A 189 16.44 51.91 -25.63
C ALA A 189 16.17 51.69 -24.14
N HIS A 190 17.23 51.40 -23.38
CA HIS A 190 17.21 51.39 -21.92
C HIS A 190 18.14 52.48 -21.39
N ALA A 191 17.63 53.36 -20.53
CA ALA A 191 18.44 54.37 -19.87
C ALA A 191 19.02 53.79 -18.57
N THR A 192 20.11 54.38 -18.06
CA THR A 192 20.63 54.06 -16.73
C THR A 192 19.64 54.43 -15.61
N GLY A 193 18.63 55.25 -15.92
CA GLY A 193 17.48 55.55 -15.08
C GLY A 193 16.45 54.41 -14.98
N ASP A 194 16.43 53.47 -15.93
CA ASP A 194 15.60 52.27 -15.83
C ASP A 194 16.25 51.27 -14.87
N LYS A 195 15.57 50.97 -13.77
CA LYS A 195 16.12 50.12 -12.72
C LYS A 195 15.16 49.04 -12.26
N ILE A 196 15.71 47.95 -11.73
CA ILE A 196 14.95 46.81 -11.24
C ILE A 196 15.55 46.38 -9.89
N GLN A 197 14.67 46.09 -8.93
CA GLN A 197 15.06 45.71 -7.59
C GLN A 197 14.11 44.64 -7.04
N LEU A 198 14.67 43.70 -6.28
CA LEU A 198 13.93 42.65 -5.60
C LEU A 198 13.61 43.06 -4.15
N PHE A 199 12.40 42.77 -3.69
CA PHE A 199 11.89 43.06 -2.35
C PHE A 199 11.28 41.82 -1.69
N ASN A 200 11.32 41.78 -0.36
CA ASN A 200 10.57 40.84 0.48
C ASN A 200 9.17 41.38 0.82
N GLY A 201 8.48 41.91 -0.18
CA GLY A 201 7.24 42.67 -0.04
C GLY A 201 7.50 44.15 0.24
N SER A 202 8.04 44.49 1.40
CA SER A 202 8.26 45.90 1.79
C SER A 202 9.71 46.35 1.81
N ASN A 203 10.66 45.46 2.06
CA ASN A 203 12.07 45.83 2.17
C ASN A 203 12.86 45.31 0.96
N ALA A 204 13.80 46.13 0.48
CA ALA A 204 14.69 45.73 -0.59
C ALA A 204 15.62 44.60 -0.13
N ILE A 205 15.78 43.60 -0.98
CA ILE A 205 16.75 42.50 -0.82
C ILE A 205 18.01 42.81 -1.64
N THR A 206 17.85 43.40 -2.83
CA THR A 206 18.97 43.70 -3.73
C THR A 206 19.30 45.19 -3.76
N ASP A 207 20.41 45.56 -4.39
CA ASP A 207 20.62 46.92 -4.89
C ASP A 207 19.58 47.27 -5.97
N ASN A 208 19.40 48.58 -6.24
CA ASN A 208 18.53 49.05 -7.30
C ASN A 208 19.30 49.08 -8.63
N ILE A 209 19.24 47.96 -9.35
CA ILE A 209 20.16 47.65 -10.45
C ILE A 209 19.72 48.40 -11.71
N ALA A 210 20.60 49.23 -12.26
CA ALA A 210 20.37 49.89 -13.53
C ALA A 210 20.48 48.92 -14.71
N LYS A 211 19.55 49.04 -15.66
CA LYS A 211 19.63 48.40 -16.98
C LYS A 211 20.77 49.02 -17.79
N THR A 212 21.22 48.28 -18.79
CA THR A 212 22.09 48.77 -19.87
C THR A 212 21.29 48.88 -21.17
N ASP A 213 21.71 49.74 -22.07
CA ASP A 213 21.18 49.93 -23.43
C ASP A 213 21.41 48.74 -24.38
N THR A 214 22.04 47.68 -23.87
CA THR A 214 22.31 46.48 -24.64
C THR A 214 21.09 45.55 -24.62
N GLN A 215 20.59 45.21 -25.81
CA GLN A 215 19.49 44.26 -25.98
C GLN A 215 19.88 42.90 -25.38
N TYR A 216 18.96 42.28 -24.64
CA TYR A 216 19.18 40.97 -23.97
C TYR A 216 20.38 40.91 -23.03
N ALA A 217 20.93 42.05 -22.61
CA ALA A 217 21.93 42.06 -21.56
C ALA A 217 21.35 41.49 -20.26
N GLN A 218 22.14 40.63 -19.63
CA GLN A 218 21.89 40.14 -18.30
C GLN A 218 22.57 41.06 -17.30
N LYS A 219 21.84 41.42 -16.25
CA LYS A 219 22.37 42.12 -15.08
C LYS A 219 22.04 41.32 -13.84
N ARG A 220 22.96 41.31 -12.89
CA ARG A 220 22.84 40.62 -11.61
C ARG A 220 22.86 41.65 -10.49
N ALA A 221 22.26 41.30 -9.36
CA ALA A 221 22.44 42.06 -8.13
C ALA A 221 23.92 42.11 -7.75
N THR A 222 24.37 43.28 -7.32
CA THR A 222 25.71 43.45 -6.76
C THR A 222 25.73 43.07 -5.29
N THR A 223 24.60 43.26 -4.61
CA THR A 223 24.45 42.96 -3.17
C THR A 223 23.15 42.24 -2.90
N ILE A 224 23.21 41.26 -2.00
CA ILE A 224 22.05 40.64 -1.36
C ILE A 224 22.11 41.00 0.13
N ASP A 225 21.04 41.62 0.63
CA ASP A 225 20.88 41.89 2.06
C ASP A 225 20.41 40.62 2.76
N GLU A 226 21.36 39.87 3.30
CA GLU A 226 21.14 38.62 4.04
C GLU A 226 20.15 38.76 5.20
N THR A 227 20.00 39.96 5.78
CA THR A 227 19.03 40.20 6.87
C THR A 227 17.58 40.24 6.39
N ARG A 228 17.39 40.37 5.07
CA ARG A 228 16.08 40.53 4.41
C ARG A 228 15.82 39.47 3.33
N ALA A 229 16.81 38.66 2.99
CA ALA A 229 16.76 37.64 1.95
C ALA A 229 15.84 36.44 2.30
N THR A 230 15.42 36.29 3.55
CA THR A 230 14.44 35.28 3.95
C THR A 230 13.02 35.77 3.70
N ILE A 231 12.24 34.99 2.94
CA ILE A 231 10.81 35.18 2.73
C ILE A 231 10.07 34.16 3.57
N SER A 232 9.17 34.63 4.43
CA SER A 232 8.29 33.75 5.20
C SER A 232 7.38 32.91 4.30
N ALA A 233 6.88 31.79 4.79
CA ALA A 233 5.78 31.09 4.13
C ALA A 233 4.56 32.03 4.02
N GLY A 234 3.95 32.11 2.84
CA GLY A 234 2.92 33.10 2.50
C GLY A 234 3.46 34.52 2.24
N GLY A 235 4.78 34.73 2.31
CA GLY A 235 5.43 36.01 2.05
C GLY A 235 5.56 36.33 0.56
N THR A 236 5.82 37.59 0.26
CA THR A 236 5.88 38.10 -1.12
C THR A 236 7.31 38.27 -1.61
N LEU A 237 7.64 37.63 -2.74
CA LEU A 237 8.72 38.05 -3.63
C LEU A 237 8.18 39.13 -4.55
N ARG A 238 8.77 40.33 -4.50
CA ARG A 238 8.29 41.48 -5.29
C ARG A 238 9.39 42.01 -6.18
N ILE A 239 9.10 42.15 -7.46
CA ILE A 239 9.91 42.92 -8.39
C ILE A 239 9.33 44.33 -8.48
N THR A 240 10.16 45.32 -8.19
CA THR A 240 9.81 46.74 -8.37
C THR A 240 10.67 47.32 -9.49
N THR A 241 10.02 48.01 -10.41
CA THR A 241 10.68 48.68 -11.53
C THR A 241 10.67 50.20 -11.33
N THR A 242 11.79 50.85 -11.63
CA THR A 242 11.86 52.29 -11.86
C THR A 242 11.90 52.50 -13.37
N LYS A 243 10.94 53.24 -13.91
CA LYS A 243 10.85 53.53 -15.35
C LYS A 243 11.37 54.93 -15.65
N ASP A 244 12.27 55.01 -16.61
CA ASP A 244 12.68 56.23 -17.30
C ASP A 244 12.28 56.12 -18.79
N THR A 245 12.81 55.12 -19.49
CA THR A 245 12.46 54.82 -20.89
C THR A 245 11.77 53.47 -21.02
N ASN A 246 12.46 52.39 -20.65
CA ASN A 246 11.91 51.05 -20.66
C ASN A 246 12.51 50.15 -19.58
N CYS A 247 11.67 49.78 -18.60
CA CYS A 247 12.06 48.91 -17.50
C CYS A 247 11.71 47.43 -17.70
N ALA A 248 11.14 47.03 -18.85
CA ALA A 248 10.74 45.64 -19.06
C ALA A 248 11.90 44.65 -19.02
N ALA A 249 11.73 43.56 -18.28
CA ALA A 249 12.71 42.49 -18.16
C ALA A 249 12.08 41.16 -17.75
N ASP A 250 12.77 40.06 -18.05
CA ASP A 250 12.53 38.77 -17.40
C ASP A 250 13.45 38.66 -16.18
N CYS A 251 12.86 38.63 -14.99
CA CYS A 251 13.62 38.53 -13.74
C CYS A 251 13.59 37.10 -13.21
N TYR A 252 14.68 36.71 -12.56
CA TYR A 252 14.89 35.39 -12.00
C TYR A 252 15.41 35.53 -10.58
N VAL A 253 14.78 34.81 -9.66
CA VAL A 253 15.18 34.71 -8.26
C VAL A 253 15.57 33.27 -7.98
N LEU A 254 16.83 33.03 -7.64
CA LEU A 254 17.30 31.74 -7.13
C LEU A 254 17.13 31.73 -5.63
N ALA A 255 16.48 30.71 -5.10
CA ALA A 255 16.28 30.54 -3.66
C ALA A 255 16.37 29.07 -3.26
N VAL A 256 16.49 28.82 -1.96
CA VAL A 256 16.36 27.50 -1.35
C VAL A 256 15.30 27.55 -0.27
N ARG A 257 14.64 26.42 0.00
CA ARG A 257 13.72 26.29 1.13
C ARG A 257 14.53 26.21 2.42
N VAL A 258 14.03 26.84 3.48
CA VAL A 258 14.63 26.82 4.82
C VAL A 258 13.54 26.59 5.88
N ASP A 259 13.93 26.08 7.05
CA ASP A 259 13.05 25.93 8.22
C ASP A 259 12.60 27.28 8.80
#